data_AF-A0A6G3TZ79-F1
#
_entry.id   AF-A0A6G3TZ79-F1
#
_cell.length_a   1.000
_cell.length_b   1.000
_cell.length_c   1.000
_cell.angle_alpha   90.00
_cell.angle_beta   90.00
_cell.angle_gamma   90.00
#
_symmetry.space_group_name_H-M   'P 1'
#
loop_
_entity.id
_entity.type
_entity.pdbx_description
1 polymer ?
#
loop_
_entity_poly.entity_id
_entity_poly.type
_entity_poly.pdbx_seq_one_letter_code
_entity_poly.pdbx_strand_id
1 'polypeptide(L)' 'AFRGVREVLRTGDDTLLARLSLPRAAHDDADGYPVHPALLDAALQTAAVFDPGDRRVLLPVAVGRCTLPPG' A
#
# COMPACT_ATOMS: atom_id res chain seq x y z
N ALA A 1 7.66 -3.45 -10.44
CA ALA A 1 7.14 -4.63 -9.70
C ALA A 1 6.20 -4.14 -8.60
N PHE A 2 4.96 -4.65 -8.51
CA PHE A 2 3.88 -4.10 -7.67
C PHE A 2 3.24 -5.18 -6.78
N ARG A 3 4.09 -5.90 -6.03
CA ARG A 3 3.70 -6.97 -5.09
C ARG A 3 4.43 -6.78 -3.77
N GLY A 4 4.23 -5.60 -3.17
CA GLY A 4 4.94 -5.19 -1.96
C GLY A 4 4.27 -5.65 -0.65
N VAL A 5 3.01 -6.09 -0.70
CA VAL A 5 2.28 -6.55 0.49
C VAL A 5 2.81 -7.90 0.96
N ARG A 6 3.23 -7.97 2.24
CA ARG A 6 3.72 -9.21 2.88
C ARG A 6 2.73 -9.79 3.86
N GLU A 7 2.05 -8.93 4.61
CA GLU A 7 1.04 -9.31 5.57
C GLU A 7 0.06 -8.14 5.73
N VAL A 8 -1.21 -8.45 6.00
CA VAL A 8 -2.24 -7.48 6.36
C VAL A 8 -2.99 -8.03 7.56
N LEU A 9 -3.14 -7.21 8.59
CA LEU A 9 -3.91 -7.50 9.79
C LEU A 9 -5.02 -6.46 9.94
N ARG A 10 -6.22 -6.90 10.29
CA ARG A 10 -7.29 -6.01 10.74
C ARG A 10 -7.05 -5.64 12.20
N THR A 11 -7.02 -4.35 12.49
CA THR A 11 -6.83 -3.81 13.84
C THR A 11 -8.05 -2.96 14.19
N GLY A 12 -9.17 -3.62 14.54
CA GLY A 12 -10.47 -2.98 14.70
C GLY A 12 -11.32 -3.00 13.43
N ASP A 13 -12.45 -2.29 13.45
CA ASP A 13 -13.49 -2.42 12.42
C ASP A 13 -13.08 -1.80 11.08
N ASP A 14 -12.42 -0.63 11.09
CA ASP A 14 -12.08 0.15 9.89
C ASP A 14 -10.59 0.48 9.75
N THR A 15 -9.71 -0.31 10.36
CA THR A 15 -8.26 -0.06 10.31
C THR A 15 -7.48 -1.32 9.93
N LEU A 16 -6.53 -1.16 9.01
CA LEU A 16 -5.59 -2.19 8.62
C LEU A 16 -4.18 -1.79 9.01
N LEU A 17 -3.42 -2.76 9.51
CA LEU A 17 -1.97 -2.69 9.62
C LEU A 17 -1.38 -3.61 8.56
N ALA A 18 -0.45 -3.11 7.74
CA ALA A 18 0.18 -3.90 6.69
C ALA A 18 1.69 -3.87 6.79
N ARG A 19 2.32 -5.04 6.62
CA ARG A 19 3.77 -5.15 6.41
C ARG A 19 4.05 -5.06 4.92
N LEU A 20 4.76 -4.01 4.52
CA LEU A 20 5.11 -3.74 3.14
C LEU A 20 6.62 -3.89 2.93
N SER A 21 7.03 -4.25 1.72
CA SER A 21 8.43 -4.40 1.33
C SER A 21 8.60 -3.93 -0.11
N LEU A 22 9.59 -3.06 -0.31
CA LEU A 22 9.94 -2.62 -1.65
C LEU A 22 10.51 -3.80 -2.46
N PRO A 23 9.95 -4.11 -3.64
CA PRO A 23 10.48 -5.18 -4.49
C PRO A 23 11.92 -4.88 -4.92
N ARG A 24 12.78 -5.91 -4.99
CA ARG A 24 14.21 -5.77 -5.34
C ARG A 24 14.46 -5.00 -6.64
N ALA A 25 13.60 -5.20 -7.64
CA ALA A 25 13.69 -4.52 -8.94
C ALA A 25 13.42 -3.00 -8.88
N ALA A 26 13.07 -2.46 -7.71
CA ALA A 26 12.81 -1.05 -7.45
C ALA A 26 13.74 -0.50 -6.34
N HIS A 27 14.84 -1.20 -6.03
CA HIS A 27 15.81 -0.73 -5.04
C HIS A 27 16.76 0.32 -5.63
N ASP A 28 17.05 0.23 -6.92
CA ASP A 28 18.05 1.07 -7.58
C ASP A 28 17.67 2.56 -7.65
N ASP A 29 16.37 2.89 -7.58
CA ASP A 29 15.82 4.25 -7.63
C ASP A 29 15.10 4.65 -6.33
N ALA A 30 15.23 3.86 -5.26
CA ALA A 30 14.54 4.08 -4.00
C ALA A 30 14.84 5.46 -3.39
N ASP A 31 16.09 5.91 -3.46
CA ASP A 31 16.55 7.17 -2.87
C ASP A 31 15.99 8.42 -3.59
N GLY A 32 15.41 8.26 -4.77
CA GLY A 32 14.75 9.33 -5.51
C GLY A 32 13.41 9.77 -4.94
N TYR A 33 12.89 9.05 -3.93
CA TYR A 33 11.55 9.26 -3.39
C TYR A 33 11.52 9.22 -1.86
N PRO A 34 10.84 10.17 -1.19
CA PRO A 34 10.57 10.08 0.24
C PRO A 34 9.82 8.79 0.60
N VAL A 35 8.93 8.35 -0.29
CA VAL A 35 8.31 7.02 -0.30
C VAL A 35 8.22 6.54 -1.74
N HIS A 36 8.85 5.41 -2.03
CA HIS A 36 8.87 4.86 -3.38
C HIS A 36 7.44 4.55 -3.88
N PRO A 37 7.08 4.88 -5.15
CA PRO A 37 5.73 4.68 -5.70
C PRO A 37 5.21 3.25 -5.58
N ALA A 38 6.06 2.24 -5.77
CA ALA A 38 5.68 0.83 -5.58
C ALA A 38 5.33 0.45 -4.13
N LEU A 39 5.88 1.17 -3.13
CA LEU A 39 5.52 0.98 -1.72
C LEU A 39 4.17 1.65 -1.41
N LEU A 40 3.94 2.86 -1.95
CA LEU A 40 2.67 3.56 -1.85
C LEU A 40 1.54 2.77 -2.53
N ASP A 41 1.78 2.25 -3.73
CA ASP A 41 0.84 1.38 -4.45
C ASP A 41 0.52 0.13 -3.62
N ALA A 42 1.53 -0.52 -3.05
CA ALA A 42 1.30 -1.65 -2.15
C ALA A 42 0.45 -1.28 -0.93
N ALA A 43 0.59 -0.08 -0.37
CA ALA A 43 -0.27 0.41 0.70
C ALA A 43 -1.73 0.57 0.23
N LEU A 44 -1.96 1.16 -0.95
CA LEU A 44 -3.30 1.32 -1.51
C LEU A 44 -3.98 -0.02 -1.82
N GLN A 45 -3.24 -1.02 -2.31
CA GLN A 45 -3.75 -2.38 -2.53
C GLN A 45 -4.36 -2.99 -1.27
N THR A 46 -3.86 -2.66 -0.07
CA THR A 46 -4.39 -3.20 1.18
C THR A 46 -5.83 -2.79 1.44
N ALA A 47 -6.29 -1.64 0.93
CA ALA A 47 -7.65 -1.18 1.10
C ALA A 47 -8.68 -2.13 0.46
N ALA A 48 -8.28 -2.91 -0.56
CA ALA A 48 -9.14 -3.93 -1.17
C ALA A 48 -9.57 -5.02 -0.17
N VAL A 49 -8.87 -5.19 0.94
CA VAL A 49 -9.29 -6.11 2.01
C VAL A 49 -10.63 -5.70 2.61
N PHE A 50 -10.98 -4.42 2.65
CA PHE A 50 -12.27 -3.94 3.17
C PHE A 50 -13.46 -4.32 2.31
N ASP A 51 -13.25 -4.60 1.02
CA ASP A 51 -14.29 -5.03 0.09
C ASP A 51 -13.93 -6.39 -0.52
N PRO A 52 -14.10 -7.49 0.24
CA PRO A 52 -13.76 -8.83 -0.23
C PRO A 52 -14.73 -9.37 -1.28
N GLY A 53 -15.77 -8.60 -1.69
CA GLY A 53 -16.92 -9.14 -2.39
C GLY A 53 -17.51 -8.24 -3.47
N ASP A 54 -16.92 -8.23 -4.66
CA ASP A 54 -17.59 -8.39 -5.95
C ASP A 54 -16.51 -8.61 -7.02
N ARG A 55 -16.86 -9.12 -8.20
CA ARG A 55 -15.94 -9.29 -9.36
C ARG A 55 -15.48 -7.95 -9.96
N ARG A 56 -15.43 -6.88 -9.17
CA ARG A 56 -15.12 -5.52 -9.59
C ARG A 56 -13.70 -5.17 -9.16
N VAL A 57 -12.99 -4.49 -10.04
CA VAL A 57 -11.70 -3.90 -9.72
C VAL A 57 -11.97 -2.54 -9.09
N LEU A 58 -11.54 -2.37 -7.84
CA LEU A 58 -11.57 -1.07 -7.17
C LEU A 58 -10.31 -0.30 -7.51
N LEU A 59 -10.47 0.98 -7.81
CA LEU A 59 -9.36 1.89 -8.04
C LEU A 59 -9.41 3.02 -7.00
N PRO A 60 -8.27 3.33 -6.34
CA PRO A 60 -8.16 4.53 -5.53
C PRO A 60 -8.39 5.77 -6.40
N VAL A 61 -9.41 6.56 -6.09
CA VAL A 61 -9.70 7.84 -6.79
C VAL A 61 -9.19 9.05 -6.03
N ALA A 62 -9.13 8.96 -4.69
CA ALA A 62 -8.66 10.01 -3.82
C ALA A 62 -8.15 9.43 -2.49
N VAL A 63 -7.19 10.12 -1.88
CA VAL A 63 -6.72 9.84 -0.52
C VAL A 63 -7.00 11.07 0.32
N GLY A 64 -7.85 10.95 1.34
CA GLY A 64 -8.22 12.08 2.20
C GLY A 64 -7.05 12.57 3.06
N ARG A 65 -6.28 11.65 3.64
CA ARG A 65 -5.09 11.96 4.43
C ARG A 65 -4.04 10.88 4.25
N CYS A 66 -2.81 11.30 4.00
CA CYS A 66 -1.63 10.46 3.99
C CYS A 66 -0.63 11.03 5.01
N THR A 67 -0.13 10.19 5.92
CA THR A 67 0.91 10.57 6.87
C THR A 67 2.10 9.65 6.65
N LEU A 68 3.22 10.24 6.24
CA LEU A 68 4.45 9.53 5.99
C LEU A 68 5.38 9.72 7.20
N PRO A 69 6.26 8.75 7.50
CA PRO A 69 7.32 8.99 8.47
C PRO A 69 8.15 10.21 8.03
N PRO A 70 8.73 10.97 8.97
CA PRO A 70 9.69 12.00 8.61
C PRO A 70 10.84 11.34 7.82
N GLY A 71 11.22 11.98 6.71
CA GLY A 71 12.38 11.60 5.92
C GLY A 71 13.67 12.08 6.54
#